data_AF-A0A8J5FYY5-F1
#
_entry.id   AF-A0A8J5FYY5-F1
#
_cell.length_a   1.000
_cell.length_b   1.000
_cell.length_c   1.000
_cell.angle_alpha   90.00
_cell.angle_beta   90.00
_cell.angle_gamma   90.00
#
_symmetry.space_group_name_H-M   'P 1'
#
loop_
_entity.id
_entity.type
_entity.pdbx_description
1 polymer ?
#
loop_
_entity_poly.entity_id
_entity_poly.type
_entity_poly.pdbx_seq_one_letter_code
_entity_poly.pdbx_strand_id
1 'polypeptide(L)'
;MPANDGEATPTVPEWVAALARRQFTGNDDEAIGVRFIGSKRVESSDLVVQQNRLYLPTDSVRANLVGFLSLEERAMANLVGNIVHLRKRSRTEAEEERKKPKKAAGREHGGLPVRVYARCGFVFYLLLTRWDGSGGTVIKGDELKLFRSWSAPKKGDKIDFWAFRRSGELCFAIGRP
;
A
#
# COMPACT_ATOMS: atom_id res chain seq x y z
N MET A 1 -10.79 -2.75 33.11
CA MET A 1 -11.51 -2.46 31.85
C MET A 1 -10.81 -1.27 31.20
N PRO A 2 -9.95 -1.43 30.18
CA PRO A 2 -9.44 -0.26 29.48
C PRO A 2 -10.57 0.36 28.67
N ALA A 3 -10.61 1.70 28.67
CA ALA A 3 -11.59 2.50 27.98
C ALA A 3 -11.63 2.15 26.49
N ASN A 4 -12.84 1.96 25.98
CA ASN A 4 -13.11 1.90 24.56
C ASN A 4 -13.04 3.35 24.06
N ASP A 5 -11.83 3.83 23.77
CA ASP A 5 -11.62 5.10 23.11
C ASP A 5 -12.26 4.98 21.73
N GLY A 6 -13.48 5.52 21.58
CA GLY A 6 -14.18 5.57 20.31
C GLY A 6 -13.29 6.23 19.28
N GLU A 7 -12.68 5.43 18.42
CA GLU A 7 -11.72 5.89 17.42
C GLU A 7 -12.50 6.74 16.42
N ALA A 8 -12.46 8.05 16.63
CA ALA A 8 -13.10 9.02 15.75
C ALA A 8 -12.57 8.77 14.33
N THR A 9 -13.48 8.59 13.37
CA THR A 9 -13.11 8.43 11.96
C THR A 9 -12.20 9.59 11.58
N PRO A 10 -10.97 9.33 11.10
CA PRO A 10 -10.03 10.40 10.80
C PRO A 10 -10.63 11.31 9.73
N THR A 11 -10.55 12.61 9.97
CA THR A 11 -11.00 13.63 9.02
C THR A 11 -10.03 13.69 7.85
N VAL A 12 -10.54 13.76 6.61
CA VAL A 12 -9.70 13.90 5.42
C VAL A 12 -8.94 15.24 5.47
N PRO A 13 -7.60 15.24 5.43
CA PRO A 13 -6.84 16.49 5.40
C PRO A 13 -7.09 17.27 4.11
N GLU A 14 -7.14 18.60 4.17
CA GLU A 14 -7.47 19.44 3.01
C GLU A 14 -6.52 19.22 1.83
N TRP A 15 -5.25 18.90 2.08
CA TRP A 15 -4.30 18.60 1.01
C TRP A 15 -4.61 17.30 0.27
N VAL A 16 -5.16 16.30 0.96
CA VAL A 16 -5.63 15.05 0.35
C VAL A 16 -6.92 15.32 -0.42
N ALA A 17 -7.83 16.09 0.18
CA ALA A 17 -9.08 16.47 -0.47
C ALA A 17 -8.81 17.25 -1.77
N ALA A 18 -7.88 18.20 -1.76
CA ALA A 18 -7.48 18.97 -2.94
C ALA A 18 -6.89 18.09 -4.06
N LEU A 19 -6.15 17.03 -3.71
CA LEU A 19 -5.65 16.06 -4.70
C LEU A 19 -6.78 15.26 -5.34
N ALA A 20 -7.78 14.87 -4.56
CA ALA A 20 -8.94 14.11 -5.04
C ALA A 20 -9.92 14.97 -5.85
N ARG A 21 -10.15 16.23 -5.45
CA ARG A 21 -11.05 17.18 -6.13
C ARG A 21 -10.55 17.61 -7.51
N ARG A 22 -9.24 17.60 -7.76
CA ARG A 22 -8.57 18.12 -8.98
C ARG A 22 -8.96 17.45 -10.31
N GLN A 23 -9.98 16.60 -10.31
CA GLN A 23 -10.48 15.88 -11.48
C GLN A 23 -12.00 15.99 -11.70
N PHE A 24 -12.80 16.34 -10.69
CA PHE A 24 -14.24 16.46 -10.87
C PHE A 24 -14.56 17.83 -11.48
N THR A 25 -14.81 17.87 -12.78
CA THR A 25 -15.39 19.02 -13.49
C THR A 25 -16.90 18.89 -13.71
N GLY A 26 -17.53 17.86 -13.12
CA GLY A 26 -18.98 17.64 -13.14
C GLY A 26 -19.60 17.94 -11.78
N ASN A 27 -20.87 18.37 -11.79
CA ASN A 27 -21.68 18.72 -10.61
C ASN A 27 -22.07 17.53 -9.72
N ASP A 28 -21.57 16.33 -10.02
CA ASP A 28 -21.81 15.16 -9.18
C ASP A 28 -20.80 15.17 -8.03
N ASP A 29 -21.18 15.90 -6.98
CA ASP A 29 -20.64 15.85 -5.61
C ASP A 29 -20.87 14.47 -4.95
N GLU A 30 -20.93 13.40 -5.74
CA GLU A 30 -21.10 12.03 -5.29
C GLU A 30 -19.75 11.54 -4.74
N ALA A 31 -19.53 11.93 -3.49
CA ALA A 31 -18.55 11.40 -2.55
C ALA A 31 -17.13 11.29 -3.09
N ILE A 32 -16.32 12.32 -2.79
CA ILE A 32 -14.85 12.26 -2.80
C ILE A 32 -14.43 10.88 -2.28
N GLY A 33 -14.04 9.97 -3.21
CA GLY A 33 -13.74 8.56 -2.94
C GLY A 33 -12.43 8.35 -2.18
N VAL A 34 -12.12 9.25 -1.25
CA VAL A 34 -10.96 9.22 -0.37
C VAL A 34 -11.27 8.32 0.80
N ARG A 35 -10.43 7.32 1.00
CA ARG A 35 -10.54 6.36 2.10
C ARG A 35 -9.29 6.43 2.96
N PHE A 36 -9.48 6.59 4.26
CA PHE A 36 -8.39 6.38 5.20
C PHE A 36 -7.99 4.91 5.19
N ILE A 37 -6.73 4.64 4.88
CA ILE A 37 -6.21 3.27 4.89
C ILE A 37 -5.66 2.92 6.25
N GLY A 38 -4.92 3.82 6.90
CA GLY A 38 -4.35 3.58 8.23
C GLY A 38 -3.24 4.58 8.56
N SER A 39 -2.71 4.48 9.78
CA SER A 39 -1.50 5.19 10.20
C SER A 39 -0.43 4.19 10.62
N LYS A 40 0.83 4.58 10.51
CA LYS A 40 1.93 3.89 11.21
C LYS A 40 2.97 4.87 11.71
N ARG A 41 3.84 4.39 12.59
CA ARG A 41 5.14 5.02 12.84
C ARG A 41 6.15 4.49 11.84
N VAL A 42 6.94 5.39 11.25
CA VAL A 42 8.04 5.01 10.34
C VAL A 42 9.06 4.20 11.12
N GLU A 43 9.37 3.00 10.62
CA GLU A 43 10.34 2.09 11.21
C GLU A 43 11.69 2.17 10.50
N SER A 44 12.74 1.63 11.12
CA SER A 44 14.06 1.54 10.48
C SER A 44 14.01 0.76 9.16
N SER A 45 13.14 -0.24 9.06
CA SER A 45 12.92 -1.07 7.87
C SER A 45 12.42 -0.26 6.66
N ASP A 46 11.56 0.74 6.88
CA ASP A 46 11.01 1.61 5.82
C ASP A 46 12.08 2.55 5.24
N LEU A 47 13.14 2.83 6.02
CA LEU A 47 14.22 3.75 5.64
C LEU A 47 15.38 3.03 4.93
N VAL A 48 15.39 1.69 4.88
CA VAL A 48 16.48 0.94 4.24
C VAL A 48 16.41 1.09 2.72
N VAL A 49 17.41 1.79 2.15
CA VAL A 49 17.48 2.10 0.70
C VAL A 49 17.43 0.84 -0.16
N GLN A 50 18.15 -0.20 0.23
CA GLN A 50 18.21 -1.46 -0.52
C GLN A 50 16.86 -2.21 -0.60
N GLN A 51 15.95 -1.98 0.34
CA GLN A 51 14.67 -2.70 0.38
C GLN A 51 13.60 -2.07 -0.51
N ASN A 52 13.71 -0.77 -0.84
CA ASN A 52 12.80 -0.05 -1.76
C ASN A 52 11.30 -0.35 -1.56
N ARG A 53 10.89 -0.52 -0.30
CA ARG A 53 9.52 -0.86 0.08
C ARG A 53 9.10 -0.12 1.35
N LEU A 54 7.82 0.20 1.41
CA LEU A 54 7.15 0.83 2.54
C LEU A 54 5.98 -0.06 2.96
N TYR A 55 5.97 -0.51 4.21
CA TYR A 55 4.90 -1.39 4.71
C TYR A 55 3.65 -0.60 5.06
N LEU A 56 2.49 -1.14 4.66
CA LEU A 56 1.18 -0.66 5.09
C LEU A 56 0.72 -1.44 6.34
N PRO A 57 -0.03 -0.82 7.26
CA PRO A 57 -0.63 -1.51 8.40
C PRO A 57 -1.53 -2.68 7.95
N THR A 58 -1.24 -3.89 8.40
CA THR A 58 -1.89 -5.12 7.86
C THR A 58 -3.39 -5.15 8.13
N ASP A 59 -3.82 -4.86 9.35
CA ASP A 59 -5.24 -4.91 9.72
C ASP A 59 -6.03 -3.81 9.01
N SER A 60 -5.45 -2.61 8.92
CA SER A 60 -6.08 -1.48 8.24
C SER A 60 -6.16 -1.69 6.72
N VAL A 61 -5.20 -2.40 6.11
CA VAL A 61 -5.31 -2.84 4.70
C VAL A 61 -6.50 -3.78 4.51
N ARG A 62 -6.70 -4.76 5.40
CA ARG A 62 -7.83 -5.70 5.30
C ARG A 62 -9.17 -4.99 5.44
N ALA A 63 -9.28 -4.10 6.43
CA ALA A 63 -10.51 -3.37 6.72
C ALA A 63 -10.84 -2.34 5.65
N ASN A 64 -9.84 -1.55 5.21
CA ASN A 64 -10.09 -0.33 4.46
C ASN A 64 -9.69 -0.46 2.99
N LEU A 65 -8.55 -1.08 2.68
CA LEU A 65 -8.02 -1.12 1.32
C LEU A 65 -8.64 -2.24 0.49
N VAL A 66 -8.75 -3.47 1.00
CA VAL A 66 -9.23 -4.61 0.21
C VAL A 66 -10.62 -4.33 -0.39
N GLY A 67 -11.56 -3.82 0.41
CA GLY A 67 -12.89 -3.44 -0.06
C GLY A 67 -12.92 -2.26 -1.04
N PHE A 68 -11.83 -1.50 -1.17
CA PHE A 68 -11.70 -0.37 -2.12
C PHE A 68 -11.16 -0.79 -3.49
N LEU A 69 -10.52 -1.97 -3.55
CA LEU A 69 -9.95 -2.53 -4.78
C LEU A 69 -11.00 -3.37 -5.52
N SER A 70 -10.96 -3.30 -6.85
CA SER A 70 -11.66 -4.25 -7.72
C SER A 70 -11.06 -5.65 -7.57
N LEU A 71 -11.74 -6.69 -8.06
CA LEU A 71 -11.22 -8.05 -8.03
C LEU A 71 -9.91 -8.20 -8.82
N GLU A 72 -9.83 -7.53 -9.97
CA GLU A 72 -8.64 -7.51 -10.82
C GLU A 72 -7.46 -6.83 -10.11
N GLU A 73 -7.71 -5.71 -9.44
CA GLU A 73 -6.70 -4.99 -8.67
C GLU A 73 -6.21 -5.78 -7.46
N ARG A 74 -7.11 -6.48 -6.77
CA ARG A 74 -6.72 -7.43 -5.71
C ARG A 74 -5.84 -8.53 -6.28
N ALA A 75 -6.13 -9.05 -7.47
CA ALA A 75 -5.31 -10.05 -8.13
C ALA A 75 -3.92 -9.50 -8.46
N MET A 76 -3.85 -8.33 -9.11
CA MET A 76 -2.58 -7.66 -9.42
C MET A 76 -1.74 -7.33 -8.18
N ALA A 77 -2.38 -6.95 -7.08
CA ALA A 77 -1.72 -6.66 -5.81
C ALA A 77 -1.43 -7.91 -4.94
N ASN A 78 -1.79 -9.12 -5.40
CA ASN A 78 -1.70 -10.36 -4.60
C ASN A 78 -2.49 -10.29 -3.27
N LEU A 79 -3.61 -9.57 -3.26
CA LEU A 79 -4.51 -9.36 -2.11
C LEU A 79 -5.82 -10.16 -2.23
N VAL A 80 -5.83 -11.24 -2.99
CA VAL A 80 -7.01 -12.12 -3.13
C VAL A 80 -7.15 -13.01 -1.90
N GLY A 81 -8.08 -12.66 -1.01
CA GLY A 81 -8.63 -13.52 0.04
C GLY A 81 -9.88 -12.83 0.60
N ASN A 82 -11.08 -13.39 0.60
CA ASN A 82 -11.49 -14.81 0.71
C ASN A 82 -11.89 -15.48 -0.62
N ILE A 83 -11.10 -16.48 -1.05
CA ILE A 83 -11.65 -17.73 -1.62
C ILE A 83 -10.97 -18.83 -0.81
N VAL A 84 -11.77 -19.69 -0.18
CA VAL A 84 -11.46 -20.49 1.00
C VAL A 84 -10.25 -21.47 0.89
N HIS A 85 -9.59 -21.65 -0.27
CA HIS A 85 -8.68 -22.80 -0.46
C HIS A 85 -7.53 -22.70 -1.49
N LEU A 86 -6.88 -21.55 -1.75
CA LEU A 86 -5.69 -21.58 -2.63
C LEU A 86 -4.37 -21.53 -1.83
N ARG A 87 -3.74 -22.70 -1.69
CA ARG A 87 -2.40 -23.01 -1.12
C ARG A 87 -2.35 -23.66 0.26
N LYS A 88 -3.28 -24.58 0.55
CA LYS A 88 -2.84 -25.87 1.11
C LYS A 88 -2.53 -26.77 -0.09
N ARG A 89 -1.28 -27.23 -0.20
CA ARG A 89 -0.71 -28.10 -1.27
C ARG A 89 -0.27 -27.40 -2.57
N SER A 90 0.96 -26.90 -2.54
CA SER A 90 1.98 -27.30 -3.52
C SER A 90 3.24 -27.78 -2.77
N ARG A 91 3.00 -28.56 -1.71
CA ARG A 91 3.94 -29.50 -1.08
C ARG A 91 3.32 -30.87 -1.40
N THR A 92 4.10 -31.79 -1.96
CA THR A 92 3.70 -32.93 -2.84
C THR A 92 3.10 -32.42 -4.16
N GLU A 93 3.81 -32.25 -5.26
CA GLU A 93 4.79 -33.13 -5.91
C GLU A 93 6.01 -32.34 -6.43
N ALA A 94 7.17 -32.61 -5.87
CA ALA A 94 8.51 -32.52 -6.47
C ALA A 94 9.52 -32.74 -5.34
N GLU A 95 9.38 -33.87 -4.65
CA GLU A 95 10.46 -34.40 -3.83
C GLU A 95 11.18 -35.45 -4.67
N GLU A 96 11.92 -34.99 -5.68
CA GLU A 96 13.11 -35.66 -6.21
C GLU A 96 13.83 -34.71 -7.16
N GLU A 97 14.72 -33.89 -6.60
CA GLU A 97 16.14 -33.92 -7.00
C GLU A 97 16.92 -32.93 -6.12
N ARG A 98 17.75 -33.51 -5.26
CA ARG A 98 18.77 -32.79 -4.49
C ARG A 98 19.77 -32.13 -5.44
N LYS A 99 19.60 -30.84 -5.75
CA LYS A 99 20.69 -30.01 -6.29
C LYS A 99 20.75 -28.68 -5.54
N LYS A 100 21.94 -28.40 -5.01
CA LYS A 100 22.37 -27.26 -4.19
C LYS A 100 21.76 -25.93 -4.68
N PRO A 101 21.40 -24.99 -3.78
CA PRO A 101 20.64 -23.80 -4.14
C PRO A 101 21.51 -22.89 -5.00
N LYS A 102 21.21 -22.86 -6.31
CA LYS A 102 21.61 -21.74 -7.16
C LYS A 102 20.83 -20.53 -6.65
N LYS A 103 21.52 -19.43 -6.33
CA LYS A 103 20.90 -18.15 -5.93
C LYS A 103 19.79 -17.85 -6.93
N ALA A 104 18.54 -17.97 -6.49
CA ALA A 104 17.39 -17.68 -7.32
C ALA A 104 17.52 -16.22 -7.74
N ALA A 105 17.67 -15.97 -9.04
CA ALA A 105 17.41 -14.67 -9.60
C ALA A 105 16.04 -14.25 -9.09
N GLY A 106 15.97 -13.11 -8.40
CA GLY A 106 14.76 -12.65 -7.75
C GLY A 106 13.61 -12.69 -8.75
N ARG A 107 12.56 -13.44 -8.42
CA ARG A 107 11.34 -13.54 -9.22
C ARG A 107 10.87 -12.11 -9.50
N GLU A 108 10.46 -11.80 -10.73
CA GLU A 108 9.77 -10.54 -11.00
C GLU A 108 8.51 -10.48 -10.15
N HIS A 109 8.63 -9.85 -8.99
CA HIS A 109 7.50 -9.66 -8.10
C HIS A 109 6.66 -8.57 -8.76
N GLY A 110 5.61 -8.94 -9.49
CA GLY A 110 4.62 -8.00 -10.00
C GLY A 110 3.95 -7.16 -8.89
N GLY A 111 3.00 -6.32 -9.28
CA GLY A 111 2.20 -5.51 -8.36
C GLY A 111 1.24 -4.61 -9.13
N LEU A 112 0.22 -4.13 -8.43
CA LEU A 112 -0.73 -3.15 -8.96
C LEU A 112 -0.03 -1.78 -9.08
N PRO A 113 0.04 -1.18 -10.29
CA PRO A 113 0.55 0.18 -10.43
C PRO A 113 -0.28 1.19 -9.64
N VAL A 114 0.40 2.07 -8.90
CA VAL A 114 -0.23 3.11 -8.08
C VAL A 114 0.55 4.42 -8.18
N ARG A 115 -0.16 5.54 -8.08
CA ARG A 115 0.47 6.85 -7.89
C ARG A 115 0.49 7.21 -6.41
N VAL A 116 1.65 7.63 -5.91
CA VAL A 116 1.83 8.08 -4.52
C VAL A 116 2.12 9.56 -4.50
N TYR A 117 1.22 10.33 -3.93
CA TYR A 117 1.37 11.75 -3.68
C TYR A 117 1.94 11.96 -2.29
N ALA A 118 3.12 12.58 -2.21
CA ALA A 118 3.69 13.00 -0.94
C ALA A 118 3.14 14.37 -0.52
N ARG A 119 3.11 14.61 0.79
CA ARG A 119 2.69 15.92 1.34
C ARG A 119 3.50 17.10 0.77
N CYS A 120 4.76 16.87 0.40
CA CYS A 120 5.65 17.87 -0.20
C CYS A 120 5.33 18.20 -1.67
N GLY A 121 4.25 17.64 -2.25
CA GLY A 121 3.76 17.99 -3.58
C GLY A 121 4.29 17.13 -4.73
N PHE A 122 5.23 16.23 -4.45
CA PHE A 122 5.75 15.28 -5.44
C PHE A 122 4.83 14.07 -5.62
N VAL A 123 4.90 13.49 -6.82
CA VAL A 123 4.17 12.27 -7.21
C VAL A 123 5.20 11.21 -7.58
N PHE A 124 4.93 9.98 -7.16
CA PHE A 124 5.77 8.82 -7.43
C PHE A 124 4.94 7.69 -8.03
N TYR A 125 5.52 6.94 -8.96
CA TYR A 125 4.92 5.80 -9.66
C TYR A 125 5.50 4.53 -9.07
N LEU A 126 4.66 3.81 -8.31
CA LEU A 126 5.07 2.68 -7.49
C LEU A 126 4.14 1.48 -7.72
N LEU A 127 4.45 0.37 -7.07
CA LEU A 127 3.67 -0.86 -7.12
C LEU A 127 3.14 -1.19 -5.73
N LEU A 128 1.84 -1.45 -5.63
CA LEU A 128 1.21 -2.07 -4.47
C LEU A 128 1.24 -3.59 -4.63
N THR A 129 1.76 -4.31 -3.64
CA THR A 129 1.78 -5.77 -3.68
C THR A 129 1.82 -6.38 -2.28
N ARG A 130 1.35 -7.61 -2.14
CA ARG A 130 1.61 -8.44 -0.96
C ARG A 130 3.02 -9.04 -1.05
N TRP A 131 3.82 -8.84 0.00
CA TRP A 131 5.19 -9.34 0.07
C TRP A 131 5.24 -10.80 0.56
N ASP A 132 5.76 -11.71 -0.26
CA ASP A 132 5.76 -13.16 0.02
C ASP A 132 6.46 -13.53 1.33
N GLY A 133 7.59 -12.88 1.64
CA GLY A 133 8.42 -13.25 2.79
C GLY A 133 7.82 -12.88 4.16
N SER A 134 6.94 -11.88 4.21
CA SER A 134 6.32 -11.44 5.47
C SER A 134 4.79 -11.54 5.45
N GLY A 135 4.19 -11.82 4.29
CA GLY A 135 2.75 -11.83 4.08
C GLY A 135 2.09 -10.44 4.13
N GLY A 136 2.84 -9.38 4.44
CA GLY A 136 2.34 -8.01 4.59
C GLY A 136 2.25 -7.24 3.27
N THR A 137 1.42 -6.21 3.24
CA THR A 137 1.22 -5.37 2.06
C THR A 137 2.26 -4.25 2.02
N VAL A 138 2.86 -4.03 0.86
CA VAL A 138 3.87 -3.00 0.65
C VAL A 138 3.56 -2.15 -0.57
N ILE A 139 3.96 -0.88 -0.50
CA ILE A 139 4.22 -0.06 -1.68
C ILE A 139 5.72 -0.14 -1.97
N LYS A 140 6.11 -0.47 -3.20
CA LYS A 140 7.51 -0.66 -3.59
C LYS A 140 7.83 -0.06 -4.94
N GLY A 141 9.11 0.18 -5.19
CA GLY A 141 9.62 0.67 -6.48
C GLY A 141 10.85 1.55 -6.31
N ASP A 142 11.53 1.85 -7.40
CA ASP A 142 12.77 2.63 -7.37
C ASP A 142 12.54 4.09 -6.98
N GLU A 143 11.39 4.66 -7.33
CA GLU A 143 11.02 6.02 -6.96
C GLU A 143 10.80 6.19 -5.44
N LEU A 144 10.76 5.10 -4.66
CA LEU A 144 10.70 5.19 -3.20
C LEU A 144 12.00 5.80 -2.62
N LYS A 145 13.12 5.72 -3.33
CA LYS A 145 14.35 6.47 -2.99
C LYS A 145 14.09 7.98 -3.05
N LEU A 146 13.44 8.44 -4.12
CA LEU A 146 13.07 9.84 -4.30
C LEU A 146 12.04 10.27 -3.25
N PHE A 147 11.02 9.44 -2.98
CA PHE A 147 10.05 9.69 -1.91
C PHE A 147 10.74 9.97 -0.58
N ARG A 148 11.75 9.17 -0.20
CA ARG A 148 12.50 9.37 1.04
C ARG A 148 13.35 10.63 1.03
N SER A 149 14.01 10.94 -0.09
CA SER A 149 14.82 12.15 -0.23
C SER A 149 13.97 13.42 -0.15
N TRP A 150 12.82 13.45 -0.82
CA TRP A 150 11.98 14.66 -0.91
C TRP A 150 10.97 14.80 0.23
N SER A 151 10.46 13.69 0.77
CA SER A 151 9.50 13.73 1.90
C SER A 151 10.20 13.70 3.27
N ALA A 152 11.50 13.33 3.29
CA ALA A 152 12.35 13.27 4.48
C ALA A 152 11.69 12.62 5.73
N PRO A 153 11.04 11.45 5.62
CA PRO A 153 10.45 10.79 6.79
C PRO A 153 11.55 10.36 7.76
N LYS A 154 11.32 10.55 9.06
CA LYS A 154 12.24 10.13 10.13
C LYS A 154 11.65 8.96 10.89
N LYS A 155 12.52 8.09 11.42
CA LYS A 155 12.10 7.00 12.31
C LYS A 155 11.26 7.59 13.45
N GLY A 156 10.10 6.99 13.71
CA GLY A 156 9.16 7.41 14.75
C GLY A 156 8.11 8.43 14.28
N ASP A 157 8.28 9.08 13.13
CA ASP A 157 7.26 9.94 12.54
C ASP A 157 5.97 9.16 12.32
N LYS A 158 4.83 9.75 12.70
CA LYS A 158 3.51 9.23 12.31
C LYS A 158 3.25 9.62 10.86
N ILE A 159 2.93 8.65 10.02
CA ILE A 159 2.46 8.87 8.66
C ILE A 159 1.09 8.23 8.49
N ASP A 160 0.25 8.92 7.73
CA ASP A 160 -1.09 8.47 7.36
C ASP A 160 -1.09 8.06 5.89
N PHE A 161 -1.90 7.05 5.60
CA PHE A 161 -2.14 6.56 4.25
C PHE A 161 -3.60 6.81 3.91
N TRP A 162 -3.82 7.57 2.84
CA TRP A 162 -5.13 7.79 2.26
C TRP A 162 -5.14 7.21 0.85
N ALA A 163 -6.18 6.50 0.46
CA ALA A 163 -6.36 6.00 -0.91
C ALA A 163 -7.49 6.76 -1.59
N PHE A 164 -7.37 7.00 -2.88
CA PHE A 164 -8.41 7.63 -3.70
C PHE A 164 -8.27 7.22 -5.17
N ARG A 165 -9.25 7.59 -5.99
CA ARG A 165 -9.22 7.34 -7.43
C ARG A 165 -8.89 8.61 -8.20
N ARG A 166 -8.06 8.47 -9.25
CA ARG A 166 -7.80 9.52 -10.22
C ARG A 166 -7.72 8.92 -11.63
N SER A 167 -8.64 9.29 -12.52
CA SER A 167 -8.78 8.73 -13.88
C SER A 167 -8.94 7.21 -13.88
N GLY A 168 -9.66 6.66 -12.90
CA GLY A 168 -9.81 5.22 -12.68
C GLY A 168 -8.62 4.56 -11.97
N GLU A 169 -7.45 5.19 -11.93
CA GLU A 169 -6.26 4.64 -11.31
C GLU A 169 -6.31 4.77 -9.77
N LEU A 170 -5.72 3.79 -9.08
CA LEU A 170 -5.53 3.82 -7.64
C LEU A 170 -4.39 4.77 -7.26
N CYS A 171 -4.71 5.74 -6.41
CA CYS A 171 -3.77 6.71 -5.87
C CYS A 171 -3.68 6.59 -4.35
N PHE A 172 -2.50 6.90 -3.81
CA PHE A 172 -2.27 7.08 -2.39
C PHE A 172 -1.79 8.50 -2.11
N ALA A 173 -2.24 9.09 -1.02
CA ALA A 173 -1.65 10.26 -0.40
C ALA A 173 -0.96 9.82 0.89
N ILE A 174 0.35 10.06 0.98
CA ILE A 174 1.19 9.65 2.12
C ILE A 174 1.89 10.87 2.70
N GLY A 175 1.72 11.09 4.00
CA GLY A 175 2.31 12.23 4.67
C GLY A 175 2.04 12.18 6.17
N ARG A 176 2.61 13.16 6.89
CA ARG A 176 2.19 13.42 8.25
C ARG A 176 0.72 13.89 8.24
N PRO A 177 -0.08 13.55 9.28
CA PRO A 177 -1.47 13.98 9.41
C PRO A 177 -1.65 15.49 9.19
#